data_AF-A0A4P7P1E1-F1
#
_entry.id   AF-A0A4P7P1E1-F1
#
_cell.length_a   1.000
_cell.length_b   1.000
_cell.length_c   1.000
_cell.angle_alpha   90.00
_cell.angle_beta   90.00
_cell.angle_gamma   90.00
#
_symmetry.space_group_name_H-M   'P 1'
#
loop_
_entity.id
_entity.type
_entity.pdbx_description
1 polymer ?
#
loop_
_entity_poly.entity_id
_entity_poly.type
_entity_poly.pdbx_seq_one_letter_code
_entity_poly.pdbx_strand_id
1 'polypeptide(L)' 'MDTSAHDLNALFSQLGLDNSDEAIEAFLSKQPKLSQVTLLHEASIWNPSQAAFLKEAVEEDAAWVDAVNHLDTLLRK' A
#
# COMPACT_ATOMS: atom_id res chain seq x y z
N MET A 1 0.46 -12.62 16.67
CA MET A 1 -0.11 -12.87 15.35
C MET A 1 0.17 -11.64 14.54
N ASP A 2 1.29 -11.68 13.83
CA ASP A 2 1.84 -10.60 13.03
C ASP A 2 1.20 -10.67 11.63
N THR A 3 -0.13 -10.60 11.58
CA THR A 3 -0.91 -10.74 10.32
C THR A 3 -0.69 -9.55 9.41
N SER A 4 -0.53 -8.36 10.00
CA SER A 4 -0.36 -7.10 9.28
C SER A 4 0.84 -7.03 8.33
N ALA A 5 1.92 -7.77 8.62
CA ALA A 5 3.04 -7.91 7.69
C ALA A 5 2.66 -8.82 6.52
N HIS A 6 2.11 -10.00 6.80
CA HIS A 6 1.70 -10.95 5.76
C HIS A 6 0.73 -10.34 4.72
N ASP A 7 -0.23 -9.53 5.18
CA ASP A 7 -1.17 -8.82 4.32
C ASP A 7 -0.49 -7.77 3.42
N LEU A 8 0.52 -7.05 3.94
CA LEU A 8 1.32 -6.10 3.17
C LEU A 8 2.21 -6.79 2.15
N ASN A 9 2.90 -7.87 2.53
CA ASN A 9 3.74 -8.64 1.61
C ASN A 9 2.87 -9.20 0.45
N ALA A 10 1.69 -9.72 0.75
CA ALA A 10 0.76 -10.17 -0.28
C ALA A 10 0.30 -9.02 -1.20
N LEU A 11 0.01 -7.84 -0.64
CA LEU A 11 -0.38 -6.65 -1.40
C LEU A 11 0.74 -6.19 -2.34
N PHE A 12 1.98 -6.10 -1.84
CA PHE A 12 3.15 -5.72 -2.64
C PHE A 12 3.40 -6.71 -3.78
N SER A 13 3.26 -8.01 -3.51
CA SER A 13 3.35 -9.04 -4.54
C SER A 13 2.33 -8.83 -5.66
N GLN A 14 1.10 -8.42 -5.31
CA GLN A 14 0.04 -8.17 -6.28
C GLN A 14 0.25 -6.88 -7.07
N LEU A 15 0.86 -5.87 -6.45
CA LEU A 15 1.28 -4.62 -7.09
C LEU A 15 2.52 -4.78 -7.98
N GLY A 16 3.16 -5.96 -7.97
CA GLY A 16 4.40 -6.23 -8.69
C GLY A 16 5.63 -5.59 -8.04
N LEU A 17 5.57 -5.32 -6.74
CA LEU A 17 6.67 -4.81 -5.93
C LEU A 17 7.31 -5.94 -5.12
N ASP A 18 8.51 -5.65 -4.61
CA ASP A 18 9.22 -6.58 -3.73
C ASP A 18 8.45 -6.74 -2.41
N ASN A 19 8.08 -7.99 -2.10
CA ASN A 19 7.24 -8.34 -0.97
C ASN A 19 8.03 -8.82 0.24
N SER A 20 9.32 -8.49 0.32
CA SER A 20 10.14 -8.76 1.49
C SER A 20 9.96 -7.64 2.53
N ASP A 21 9.92 -7.97 3.82
CA ASP A 21 9.77 -6.99 4.90
C ASP A 21 10.79 -5.85 4.81
N GLU A 22 12.07 -6.17 4.56
CA GLU A 22 13.14 -5.17 4.36
C GLU A 22 12.85 -4.23 3.17
N ALA A 23 12.29 -4.75 2.09
CA ALA A 23 11.99 -3.96 0.90
C ALA A 23 10.78 -3.03 1.13
N ILE A 24 9.77 -3.50 1.86
CA ILE A 24 8.61 -2.71 2.27
C ILE A 24 9.04 -1.58 3.19
N GLU A 25 9.84 -1.87 4.24
CA GLU A 25 10.36 -0.85 5.14
C GLU A 25 11.23 0.18 4.41
N ALA A 26 12.08 -0.28 3.48
CA ALA A 26 12.89 0.60 2.65
C ALA A 26 12.04 1.44 1.70
N PHE A 27 10.95 0.90 1.15
CA PHE A 27 10.00 1.64 0.32
C PHE A 27 9.32 2.73 1.14
N LEU A 28 8.76 2.39 2.30
CA LEU A 28 8.10 3.34 3.20
C LEU A 28 9.05 4.46 3.64
N SER A 29 10.30 4.12 3.95
CA SER A 29 11.32 5.10 4.37
C SER A 29 11.78 6.02 3.24
N LYS A 30 11.68 5.59 1.98
CA LYS A 30 12.08 6.37 0.80
C LYS A 30 10.97 7.32 0.33
N GLN A 31 9.71 6.98 0.57
CA GLN A 31 8.60 7.80 0.09
C GLN A 31 8.39 9.03 0.99
N PRO A 32 8.07 10.20 0.41
CA PRO A 32 7.66 11.34 1.20
C PRO A 32 6.36 11.04 1.93
N LYS A 33 6.21 11.56 3.14
CA LYS A 33 4.98 11.39 3.94
C LYS A 33 3.77 11.86 3.14
N LEU A 34 2.78 10.99 3.02
CA LEU A 34 1.58 11.29 2.27
C LEU A 34 0.71 12.29 3.04
N SER A 35 0.29 13.37 2.37
CA SER A 35 -0.63 14.36 2.96
C SER A 35 -1.94 13.71 3.35
N GLN A 36 -2.50 14.05 4.53
CA GLN A 36 -3.75 13.47 5.08
C GLN A 36 -4.97 13.57 4.15
N VAL A 37 -4.95 14.50 3.20
CA VAL A 37 -6.01 14.72 2.20
C VAL A 37 -5.80 13.95 0.89
N THR A 38 -4.61 13.42 0.64
CA THR A 38 -4.29 12.68 -0.58
C THR A 38 -4.65 11.22 -0.40
N LEU A 39 -5.48 10.65 -1.29
CA LEU A 39 -5.81 9.23 -1.31
C LEU A 39 -4.59 8.40 -1.69
N LEU A 40 -4.45 7.20 -1.12
CA LEU A 40 -3.32 6.33 -1.40
C LEU A 40 -3.15 6.09 -2.90
N HIS A 41 -4.23 5.73 -3.60
CA HIS A 41 -4.20 5.46 -5.04
C HIS A 41 -3.94 6.71 -5.92
N GLU A 42 -4.09 7.92 -5.39
CA GLU A 42 -3.78 9.17 -6.10
C GLU A 42 -2.34 9.63 -5.87
N ALA A 43 -1.60 8.97 -4.98
CA ALA A 43 -0.21 9.29 -4.73
C ALA A 43 0.63 9.05 -5.99
N SER A 44 1.48 10.02 -6.35
CA SER A 44 2.40 9.92 -7.50
C SER A 44 3.49 8.85 -7.34
N ILE A 45 3.48 8.10 -6.24
CA ILE A 45 4.35 6.96 -5.99
C ILE A 45 3.90 5.72 -6.78
N TRP A 46 2.63 5.68 -7.20
CA TRP A 46 2.05 4.56 -7.91
C TRP A 46 1.96 4.81 -9.42
N ASN A 47 2.19 3.75 -10.18
CA ASN A 47 1.89 3.75 -11.60
C ASN A 47 0.37 3.61 -11.84
N PRO A 48 -0.15 3.98 -13.03
CA PRO A 48 -1.59 3.94 -13.31
C PRO A 48 -2.27 2.60 -13.02
N SER A 49 -1.60 1.48 -13.28
CA SER A 49 -2.13 0.14 -12.99
C SER A 49 -2.18 -0.18 -11.50
N GLN A 50 -1.19 0.25 -10.72
CA GLN A 50 -1.15 0.08 -9.26
C GLN A 50 -2.19 0.96 -8.58
N ALA A 51 -2.31 2.21 -9.04
CA ALA A 51 -3.35 3.13 -8.59
C ALA A 51 -4.75 2.59 -8.85
N ALA A 52 -5.02 2.05 -10.06
CA ALA A 52 -6.30 1.43 -10.37
C ALA A 52 -6.62 0.28 -9.40
N PHE A 53 -5.67 -0.64 -9.20
CA PHE A 53 -5.85 -1.74 -8.26
C PHE A 53 -6.10 -1.28 -6.82
N LEU A 54 -5.33 -0.29 -6.32
CA LEU A 54 -5.51 0.26 -4.97
C LEU A 54 -6.87 0.95 -4.81
N LYS A 55 -7.36 1.60 -5.88
CA LYS A 55 -8.67 2.22 -5.92
C LYS A 55 -9.78 1.17 -5.84
N GLU A 56 -9.73 0.16 -6.71
CA GLU A 56 -10.67 -0.97 -6.72
C GLU A 56 -10.65 -1.70 -5.37
N ALA A 57 -9.45 -1.90 -4.79
CA ALA A 57 -9.27 -2.55 -3.50
C ALA A 57 -9.99 -1.81 -2.36
N VAL A 58 -10.08 -0.49 -2.41
CA VAL A 58 -10.74 0.34 -1.37
C VAL A 58 -12.22 0.56 -1.68
N GLU A 59 -12.58 0.77 -2.94
CA GLU A 59 -13.96 1.07 -3.34
C GLU A 59 -14.87 -0.16 -3.41
N GLU A 60 -14.35 -1.32 -3.81
CA GLU A 60 -15.15 -2.53 -4.03
C GLU A 60 -15.29 -3.42 -2.79
N ASP A 61 -14.94 -2.93 -1.60
CA ASP A 61 -14.88 -3.71 -0.35
C ASP A 61 -14.06 -5.01 -0.55
N ALA A 62 -12.95 -4.89 -1.28
CA ALA A 62 -12.14 -6.04 -1.62
C ALA A 62 -11.49 -6.65 -0.37
N ALA A 63 -11.06 -7.91 -0.46
CA ALA A 63 -10.27 -8.54 0.59
C ALA A 63 -8.95 -7.80 0.92
N TRP A 64 -8.55 -6.86 0.07
CA TRP A 64 -7.36 -6.03 0.21
C TRP A 64 -7.56 -4.74 1.01
N VAL A 65 -8.79 -4.39 1.41
CA VAL A 65 -9.09 -3.16 2.16
C VAL A 65 -8.21 -3.02 3.40
N ASP A 66 -8.02 -4.09 4.18
CA ASP A 66 -7.23 -4.04 5.42
C ASP A 66 -5.73 -3.79 5.12
N ALA A 67 -5.17 -4.54 4.16
CA ALA A 67 -3.80 -4.37 3.69
C ALA A 67 -3.52 -2.97 3.15
N VAL A 68 -4.46 -2.42 2.38
CA VAL A 68 -4.36 -1.08 1.78
C VAL A 68 -4.47 0.01 2.86
N ASN A 69 -5.39 -0.13 3.82
CA ASN A 69 -5.49 0.79 4.95
C ASN A 69 -4.23 0.76 5.83
N HIS A 70 -3.66 -0.42 6.02
CA HIS A 70 -2.41 -0.55 6.76
C HIS A 70 -1.26 0.16 6.04
N LEU A 71 -1.11 -0.04 4.73
CA LEU A 71 -0.12 0.65 3.90
C LEU A 71 -0.29 2.17 3.95
N ASP A 72 -1.53 2.66 3.82
CA ASP A 72 -1.87 4.08 3.93
C ASP A 72 -1.46 4.67 5.28
N THR A 73 -1.73 3.95 6.37
CA THR A 73 -1.33 4.36 7.73
C THR A 73 0.19 4.48 7.86
N LEU A 74 0.95 3.53 7.29
CA LEU A 74 2.41 3.53 7.34
C LEU A 74 3.00 4.70 6.54
N LEU A 75 2.45 5.02 5.37
CA LEU A 75 2.91 6.14 4.54
C LEU A 75 2.59 7.53 5.12
N ARG A 76 1.64 7.60 6.06
CA ARG A 76 1.26 8.84 6.76
C ARG A 76 2.01 9.04 8.09
N LYS A 77 2.70 8.03 8.58
CA LYS A 77 3.39 8.05 9.88
C LYS A 77 4.68 8.86 9.85
#